data_AF-A0A106BF30-F1
#
_entry.id   AF-A0A106BF30-F1
#
_cell.length_a   1.000
_cell.length_b   1.000
_cell.length_c   1.000
_cell.angle_alpha   90.00
_cell.angle_beta   90.00
_cell.angle_gamma   90.00
#
_symmetry.space_group_name_H-M   'P 1'
#
loop_
_entity.id
_entity.type
_entity.pdbx_description
1 polymer ?
#
loop_
_entity_poly.entity_id
_entity_poly.type
_entity_poly.pdbx_seq_one_letter_code
_entity_poly.pdbx_strand_id
1 'polypeptide(L)'
;MDVLKYKDYEGTAELDMERKVCRGKILFIDDLVTYEADTPAKLQYEFEAAVDDYIETCSSLGREPQKPLRGQFNVRIPPAMHKDAVLRALTDKVKLNDVVVSALSAFLYANADVNHNILVTVNLPQESMDTLVSTLSTQSPQQWRTKTMGTSNYAQ
;
A
#
# COMPACT_ATOMS: atom_id res chain seq x y z
N MET A 1 -2.20 8.56 -12.16
CA MET A 1 -0.81 8.62 -12.62
C MET A 1 -0.55 7.27 -13.24
N ASP A 2 -0.36 7.25 -14.55
CA ASP A 2 -0.09 6.01 -15.27
C ASP A 2 1.41 5.85 -15.47
N VAL A 3 1.83 4.62 -15.74
CA VAL A 3 3.24 4.27 -15.98
C VAL A 3 3.38 3.87 -17.44
N LEU A 4 4.26 4.57 -18.15
CA LEU A 4 4.67 4.20 -19.50
C LEU A 4 5.82 3.20 -19.41
N LYS A 5 5.88 2.26 -20.34
CA LYS A 5 6.92 1.22 -20.39
C LYS A 5 7.46 1.10 -21.80
N TYR A 6 8.78 1.09 -21.92
CA TYR A 6 9.47 0.89 -23.19
C TYR A 6 10.87 0.36 -22.93
N LYS A 7 11.25 -0.71 -23.64
CA LYS A 7 12.43 -1.52 -23.35
C LYS A 7 12.40 -1.98 -21.88
N ASP A 8 13.40 -1.58 -21.09
CA ASP A 8 13.49 -1.86 -19.64
C ASP A 8 13.24 -0.60 -18.79
N TYR A 9 12.75 0.48 -19.39
CA TYR A 9 12.51 1.77 -18.74
C TYR A 9 11.04 1.98 -18.42
N GLU A 10 10.80 2.62 -17.29
CA GLU A 10 9.49 3.06 -16.86
C GLU A 10 9.46 4.59 -16.79
N GLY A 11 8.33 5.20 -17.12
CA GLY A 11 8.16 6.64 -17.14
C GLY A 11 6.83 7.07 -16.54
N THR A 12 6.78 8.28 -15.99
CA THR A 12 5.54 8.84 -15.46
C THR A 12 4.64 9.38 -16.57
N ALA A 13 3.33 9.27 -16.41
CA ALA A 13 2.36 10.01 -17.21
C ALA A 13 1.48 10.86 -16.29
N GLU A 14 1.67 12.18 -16.37
CA GLU A 14 0.96 13.19 -15.57
C GLU A 14 0.29 14.23 -16.48
N LEU A 15 -0.85 14.75 -16.05
CA LEU A 15 -1.53 15.85 -16.71
C LEU A 15 -1.14 17.17 -16.05
N ASP A 16 -0.69 18.12 -16.85
CA ASP A 16 -0.45 19.50 -16.44
C ASP A 16 -1.63 20.36 -16.88
N MET A 17 -2.53 20.67 -15.93
CA MET A 17 -3.76 21.39 -16.21
C MET A 17 -3.54 22.90 -16.46
N GLU A 18 -2.42 23.45 -15.97
CA GLU A 18 -2.07 24.85 -16.18
C GLU A 18 -1.59 25.08 -17.61
N ARG A 19 -0.69 24.21 -18.08
CA ARG A 19 -0.13 24.29 -19.44
C ARG A 19 -0.96 23.52 -20.48
N LYS A 20 -1.96 22.74 -20.04
CA LYS A 20 -2.82 21.87 -20.86
C LYS A 20 -2.05 20.84 -21.68
N VAL A 21 -0.98 20.29 -21.10
CA VAL A 21 -0.14 19.27 -21.72
C VAL A 21 -0.04 18.03 -20.84
N CYS A 22 0.36 16.92 -21.43
CA CYS A 22 0.82 15.76 -20.70
C CYS A 22 2.32 15.89 -20.48
N ARG A 23 2.82 15.47 -19.33
CA ARG A 23 4.25 15.48 -19.01
C ARG A 23 4.66 14.19 -18.33
N GLY A 24 5.94 13.90 -18.41
CA GLY A 24 6.51 12.74 -17.75
C GLY A 24 8.01 12.83 -17.56
N LYS A 25 8.53 11.87 -16.82
CA LYS A 25 9.96 11.67 -16.64
C LYS A 25 10.29 10.19 -16.57
N ILE A 26 11.49 9.82 -17.00
CA ILE A 26 12.01 8.46 -16.83
C ILE A 26 12.22 8.20 -15.32
N LEU A 27 11.78 7.05 -14.87
CA LEU A 27 11.91 6.57 -13.49
C LEU A 27 13.15 5.69 -13.32
N PHE A 28 13.62 5.63 -12.08
CA PHE A 28 14.68 4.70 -11.63
C PHE A 28 16.04 4.87 -12.33
N ILE A 29 16.32 6.09 -12.79
CA ILE A 29 17.64 6.55 -13.23
C ILE A 29 18.06 7.76 -12.37
N ASP A 30 19.37 7.99 -12.26
CA ASP A 30 19.94 9.11 -11.50
C ASP A 30 19.87 10.42 -12.31
N ASP A 31 19.89 10.32 -13.64
CA ASP A 31 19.75 11.46 -14.54
C ASP A 31 18.30 11.94 -14.61
N LEU A 32 18.10 13.25 -14.74
CA LEU A 32 16.77 13.81 -14.96
C LEU A 32 16.47 13.87 -16.47
N VAL A 33 15.64 12.95 -16.95
CA VAL A 33 15.13 12.94 -18.33
C VAL A 33 13.62 13.13 -18.30
N THR A 34 13.16 14.22 -18.93
CA THR A 34 11.75 14.64 -18.97
C THR A 34 11.24 14.72 -20.40
N TYR A 35 9.96 14.49 -20.60
CA TYR A 35 9.27 14.59 -21.88
C TYR A 35 7.89 15.23 -21.68
N GLU A 36 7.38 15.91 -22.70
CA GLU A 36 6.06 16.54 -22.68
C GLU A 36 5.38 16.40 -24.05
N ALA A 37 4.05 16.34 -24.06
CA ALA A 37 3.27 16.26 -25.30
C ALA A 37 1.85 16.78 -25.11
N ASP A 38 1.23 17.26 -26.20
CA ASP A 38 -0.13 17.80 -26.15
C ASP A 38 -1.22 16.73 -25.95
N THR A 39 -0.89 15.46 -26.21
CA THR A 39 -1.86 14.36 -26.16
C THR A 39 -1.23 13.12 -25.54
N PRO A 40 -2.02 12.24 -24.90
CA PRO A 40 -1.51 10.99 -24.34
C PRO A 40 -0.83 10.08 -25.37
N ALA A 41 -1.33 10.03 -26.61
CA ALA A 41 -0.74 9.22 -27.67
C ALA A 41 0.66 9.72 -28.07
N LYS A 42 0.83 11.05 -28.19
CA LYS A 42 2.15 11.65 -28.44
C LYS A 42 3.08 11.49 -27.23
N LEU A 43 2.55 11.50 -26.01
CA LEU A 43 3.36 11.35 -24.80
C LEU A 43 4.12 10.01 -24.79
N GLN A 44 3.48 8.92 -25.25
CA GLN A 44 4.13 7.63 -25.41
C GLN A 44 5.30 7.73 -26.41
N TYR A 45 5.10 8.37 -27.55
CA TYR A 45 6.16 8.57 -28.54
C TYR A 45 7.33 9.39 -27.98
N GLU A 46 7.05 10.51 -27.32
CA GLU A 46 8.07 11.36 -26.70
C GLU A 46 8.82 10.63 -25.57
N PHE A 47 8.14 9.73 -24.85
CA PHE A 47 8.78 8.86 -23.88
C PHE A 47 9.75 7.86 -24.54
N GLU A 48 9.34 7.20 -25.61
CA GLU A 48 10.19 6.26 -26.35
C GLU A 48 11.43 6.96 -26.93
N ALA A 49 11.24 8.15 -27.52
CA ALA A 49 12.32 8.99 -28.01
C ALA A 49 13.27 9.42 -26.89
N ALA A 50 12.74 9.88 -25.75
CA ALA A 50 13.56 10.27 -24.61
C ALA A 50 14.38 9.09 -24.04
N VAL A 51 13.86 7.87 -24.06
CA VAL A 51 14.60 6.66 -23.66
C VAL A 51 15.70 6.34 -24.65
N ASP A 52 15.43 6.44 -25.96
CA ASP A 52 16.43 6.17 -27.00
C ASP A 52 17.57 7.20 -26.95
N ASP A 53 17.23 8.49 -26.83
CA ASP A 53 18.19 9.58 -26.65
C ASP A 53 19.02 9.41 -25.39
N TYR A 54 18.41 8.95 -24.29
CA TYR A 54 19.13 8.67 -23.04
C TYR A 54 20.19 7.59 -23.23
N ILE A 55 19.83 6.48 -23.89
CA ILE A 55 20.75 5.36 -24.14
C ILE A 55 21.89 5.80 -25.06
N GLU A 56 21.57 6.54 -26.13
CA GLU A 56 22.57 7.07 -27.07
C GLU A 56 23.52 8.07 -26.39
N THR A 57 22.97 8.98 -25.57
CA THR A 57 23.76 9.93 -24.79
C THR A 57 24.70 9.22 -23.81
N CYS A 58 24.24 8.14 -23.17
CA CYS A 58 25.12 7.32 -22.32
C CYS A 58 26.26 6.71 -23.12
N SER A 59 25.95 6.12 -24.28
CA SER A 59 26.96 5.52 -25.15
C SER A 59 27.99 6.55 -25.64
N SER A 60 27.56 7.73 -26.05
CA SER A 60 28.45 8.80 -26.54
C SER A 60 29.37 9.36 -25.45
N LEU A 61 28.90 9.37 -24.19
CA LEU A 61 29.70 9.75 -23.02
C LEU A 61 30.59 8.61 -22.51
N GLY A 62 30.58 7.43 -23.13
CA GLY A 62 31.36 6.27 -22.71
C GLY A 62 30.88 5.67 -21.38
N ARG A 63 29.62 5.90 -21.00
CA ARG A 63 29.00 5.35 -19.78
C ARG A 63 27.96 4.29 -20.15
N GLU A 64 27.87 3.26 -19.33
CA GLU A 64 26.79 2.27 -19.45
C GLU A 64 25.46 2.93 -19.01
N PRO A 65 24.38 2.84 -19.81
CA PRO A 65 23.08 3.35 -19.41
C PRO A 65 22.59 2.65 -18.13
N GLN A 66 22.04 3.42 -17.21
CA GLN A 66 21.57 2.88 -15.93
C GLN A 66 20.38 1.96 -16.18
N LYS A 67 20.53 0.69 -15.81
CA LYS A 67 19.40 -0.24 -15.78
C LYS A 67 18.52 0.08 -14.57
N PRO A 68 17.22 0.32 -14.76
CA PRO A 68 16.27 0.49 -13.67
C PRO A 68 16.34 -0.65 -12.66
N LEU A 69 16.40 -0.29 -11.37
CA LEU A 69 16.20 -1.19 -10.21
C LEU A 69 16.96 -2.54 -10.29
N ARG A 70 18.30 -2.52 -10.10
CA ARG A 70 19.15 -3.73 -10.07
C ARG A 70 18.94 -4.68 -8.87
N GLY A 71 17.89 -4.47 -8.07
CA GLY A 71 17.60 -5.25 -6.86
C GLY A 71 18.54 -4.98 -5.67
N GLN A 72 19.48 -4.04 -5.82
CA GLN A 72 20.37 -3.60 -4.73
C GLN A 72 19.88 -2.28 -4.17
N PHE A 73 19.58 -2.24 -2.88
CA PHE A 73 19.24 -1.01 -2.17
C PHE A 73 19.78 -1.09 -0.73
N ASN A 74 20.38 0.01 -0.26
CA ASN A 74 20.93 0.08 1.08
C ASN A 74 19.87 0.64 2.03
N VAL A 75 19.54 -0.08 3.10
CA VAL A 75 18.55 0.34 4.10
C VAL A 75 19.23 0.61 5.43
N ARG A 76 18.85 1.73 6.05
CA ARG A 76 19.21 2.01 7.46
C ARG A 76 18.04 1.61 8.35
N ILE A 77 18.27 0.64 9.23
CA ILE A 77 17.28 0.17 10.22
C ILE A 77 17.78 0.37 11.66
N PRO A 78 16.89 0.47 12.66
CA PRO A 78 17.29 0.53 14.06
C PRO A 78 18.13 -0.69 14.47
N PRO A 79 19.14 -0.53 15.35
CA PRO A 79 20.01 -1.64 15.77
C PRO A 79 19.26 -2.83 16.38
N ALA A 80 18.18 -2.56 17.13
CA ALA A 80 17.33 -3.60 17.70
C ALA A 80 16.67 -4.47 16.61
N MET A 81 16.09 -3.84 15.59
CA MET A 81 15.46 -4.54 14.46
C MET A 81 16.49 -5.35 13.65
N HIS A 82 17.71 -4.83 13.48
CA HIS A 82 18.79 -5.58 12.84
C HIS A 82 19.13 -6.85 13.64
N LYS A 83 19.24 -6.75 14.97
CA LYS A 83 19.50 -7.90 15.85
C LYS A 83 18.41 -8.95 15.72
N ASP A 84 17.14 -8.54 15.75
CA ASP A 84 16.00 -9.46 15.64
C ASP A 84 15.96 -10.16 14.27
N ALA A 85 16.25 -9.43 13.19
CA ALA A 85 16.32 -9.99 11.85
C ALA A 85 17.46 -11.02 11.71
N VAL A 86 18.63 -10.76 12.30
CA VAL A 86 19.76 -11.71 12.31
C VAL A 86 19.42 -12.96 13.13
N LEU A 87 18.79 -12.79 14.30
CA LEU A 87 18.37 -13.92 15.14
C LEU A 87 17.33 -14.79 14.41
N ARG A 88 16.40 -14.17 13.69
CA ARG A 88 15.45 -14.88 12.83
C ARG A 88 16.14 -15.68 11.74
N ALA A 89 17.09 -15.07 11.02
CA ALA A 89 17.85 -15.74 9.98
C ALA A 89 18.62 -16.97 10.52
N LEU A 90 19.22 -16.85 11.71
CA LEU A 90 19.91 -17.96 12.38
C LEU A 90 18.97 -19.10 12.77
N THR A 91 17.78 -18.77 13.27
CA THR A 91 16.76 -19.76 13.67
C THR A 91 16.27 -20.54 12.45
N ASP A 92 16.04 -19.84 11.34
CA ASP A 92 15.53 -20.39 10.10
C ASP A 92 16.64 -21.04 9.23
N LYS A 93 17.91 -20.91 9.63
CA LYS A 93 19.12 -21.36 8.88
C LYS A 93 19.22 -20.75 7.48
N VAL A 94 18.80 -19.50 7.32
CA VAL A 94 18.86 -18.72 6.07
C VAL A 94 19.77 -17.50 6.23
N LYS A 95 20.07 -16.80 5.14
CA LYS A 95 20.84 -15.55 5.21
C LYS A 95 19.90 -14.39 5.60
N LEU A 96 20.47 -13.33 6.17
CA LEU A 96 19.71 -12.12 6.52
C LEU A 96 18.94 -11.54 5.32
N ASN A 97 19.56 -11.56 4.14
CA ASN A 97 18.91 -11.09 2.91
C ASN A 97 17.65 -11.88 2.58
N ASP A 98 17.61 -13.19 2.85
CA ASP A 98 16.46 -14.04 2.56
C ASP A 98 15.26 -13.68 3.47
N VAL A 99 15.54 -13.30 4.72
CA VAL A 99 14.52 -12.77 5.65
C VAL A 99 13.96 -11.45 5.13
N VAL A 100 14.81 -10.55 4.63
CA VAL A 100 14.39 -9.26 4.06
C VAL A 100 13.54 -9.48 2.80
N VAL A 101 13.98 -10.35 1.88
CA VAL A 101 13.21 -10.70 0.67
C VAL A 101 11.86 -11.31 1.05
N SER A 102 11.82 -12.21 2.03
CA SER A 102 10.58 -12.81 2.50
C SER A 102 9.63 -11.77 3.09
N ALA A 103 10.15 -10.85 3.91
CA ALA A 103 9.36 -9.75 4.46
C ALA A 103 8.80 -8.83 3.36
N LEU A 104 9.61 -8.49 2.35
CA LEU A 104 9.17 -7.70 1.20
C LEU A 104 8.12 -8.43 0.38
N SER A 105 8.29 -9.73 0.14
CA SER A 105 7.31 -10.53 -0.60
C SER A 105 5.97 -10.60 0.13
N ALA A 106 5.99 -10.77 1.45
CA ALA A 106 4.80 -10.75 2.28
C ALA A 106 4.14 -9.37 2.22
N PHE A 107 4.90 -8.28 2.34
CA PHE A 107 4.35 -6.93 2.32
C PHE A 107 3.76 -6.53 0.96
N LEU A 108 4.44 -6.86 -0.14
CA LEU A 108 4.03 -6.42 -1.49
C LEU A 108 2.96 -7.32 -2.11
N TYR A 109 2.99 -8.63 -1.82
CA TYR A 109 2.13 -9.60 -2.48
C TYR A 109 1.06 -10.22 -1.57
N ALA A 110 1.12 -10.02 -0.24
CA ALA A 110 0.03 -10.42 0.64
C ALA A 110 -1.06 -9.34 0.71
N ASN A 111 -1.89 -9.29 -0.32
CA ASN A 111 -3.24 -8.72 -0.24
C ASN A 111 -4.21 -9.74 -0.84
N ALA A 112 -4.74 -10.62 -0.01
CA ALA A 112 -6.01 -11.29 -0.29
C ALA A 112 -6.99 -10.79 0.79
N ASP A 113 -8.05 -10.12 0.34
CA ASP A 113 -9.09 -9.48 1.15
C ASP A 113 -9.40 -10.18 2.48
N VAL A 114 -9.15 -9.50 3.59
CA VAL A 114 -9.77 -9.88 4.87
C VAL A 114 -11.20 -9.36 4.86
N ASN A 115 -12.10 -10.05 4.14
CA ASN A 115 -13.53 -9.87 4.29
C ASN A 115 -13.94 -10.40 5.67
N HIS A 116 -14.07 -9.51 6.66
CA HIS A 116 -14.64 -9.86 7.97
C HIS A 116 -16.15 -10.07 7.91
N ASN A 117 -16.63 -11.01 7.10
CA ASN A 117 -18.01 -11.49 7.21
C ASN A 117 -18.05 -12.58 8.28
N ILE A 118 -18.06 -12.18 9.54
CA ILE A 118 -18.37 -13.09 10.64
C ILE A 118 -19.86 -13.43 10.53
N LEU A 119 -20.19 -14.60 9.97
CA LEU A 119 -21.54 -15.16 10.06
C LEU A 119 -21.74 -15.70 11.48
N VAL A 120 -22.29 -14.87 12.37
CA VAL A 120 -22.75 -15.33 13.68
C VAL A 120 -24.11 -16.02 13.49
N THR A 121 -24.12 -17.36 13.52
CA THR A 121 -25.37 -18.11 13.62
C THR A 121 -25.82 -18.10 15.07
N VAL A 122 -26.74 -17.20 15.42
CA VAL A 122 -27.35 -17.18 16.75
C VAL A 122 -28.48 -18.22 16.76
N ASN A 123 -28.25 -19.37 17.37
CA ASN A 123 -29.34 -20.29 17.72
C ASN A 123 -30.08 -19.70 18.93
N LEU A 124 -31.11 -18.89 18.68
CA LEU A 124 -32.05 -18.47 19.70
C LEU A 124 -33.06 -19.61 19.93
N PRO A 125 -33.21 -20.12 21.16
CA PRO A 125 -34.36 -20.95 21.53
C PRO A 125 -35.63 -20.15 21.29
N GLN A 126 -36.61 -20.76 20.63
CA GLN A 126 -37.85 -20.11 20.17
C GLN A 126 -38.86 -19.84 21.29
N GLU A 127 -38.47 -19.99 22.56
CA GLU A 127 -39.37 -19.84 23.70
C GLU A 127 -39.03 -18.60 24.52
N SER A 128 -39.78 -17.54 24.20
CA SER A 128 -40.30 -16.46 25.08
C SER A 128 -40.18 -15.09 24.43
N MET A 129 -40.86 -14.89 23.30
CA MET A 129 -41.22 -13.54 22.83
C MET A 129 -42.60 -13.18 23.41
N ASP A 130 -42.62 -12.72 24.67
CA ASP A 130 -43.79 -12.02 25.19
C ASP A 130 -43.94 -10.72 24.40
N THR A 131 -44.89 -10.71 23.47
CA THR A 131 -45.19 -9.54 22.66
C THR A 131 -45.92 -8.53 23.55
N LEU A 132 -45.19 -7.56 24.11
CA LEU A 132 -45.80 -6.42 24.78
C LEU A 132 -46.42 -5.51 23.71
N VAL A 133 -47.73 -5.66 23.51
CA VAL A 133 -48.53 -4.75 22.68
C VAL A 133 -48.65 -3.43 23.45
N SER A 134 -47.89 -2.41 23.03
CA SER A 134 -48.08 -1.04 23.52
C SER A 134 -49.20 -0.39 22.72
N THR A 135 -50.42 -0.41 23.25
CA THR A 135 -51.51 0.42 22.75
C THR A 135 -51.19 1.89 23.01
N LEU A 136 -51.35 2.73 21.98
CA LEU A 136 -51.18 4.18 22.02
C LEU A 136 -52.16 4.83 23.01
N SER A 137 -51.76 4.95 24.28
CA SER A 137 -52.36 5.88 25.23
C SER A 137 -51.31 6.93 25.58
N THR A 138 -51.58 8.18 25.21
CA THR A 138 -50.81 9.37 25.54
C THR A 138 -50.54 9.45 27.03
N GLN A 139 -49.33 9.08 27.49
CA GLN A 139 -48.75 9.52 28.76
C GLN A 139 -47.26 9.12 28.92
N SER A 140 -46.40 10.15 28.98
CA SER A 140 -45.00 10.23 29.45
C SER A 140 -43.91 9.28 28.88
N PRO A 141 -42.75 9.79 28.42
CA PRO A 141 -41.63 8.94 28.01
C PRO A 141 -41.07 8.15 29.19
N GLN A 142 -41.07 6.81 29.06
CA GLN A 142 -40.40 5.91 29.99
C GLN A 142 -38.89 6.17 29.96
N GLN A 143 -38.32 6.48 31.12
CA GLN A 143 -36.91 6.79 31.31
C GLN A 143 -36.05 5.53 31.15
N TRP A 144 -34.94 5.66 30.42
CA TRP A 144 -33.88 4.66 30.35
C TRP A 144 -33.22 4.54 31.75
N ARG A 145 -33.26 3.35 32.36
CA ARG A 145 -32.50 3.06 33.57
C ARG A 145 -31.13 2.53 33.20
N THR A 146 -30.07 3.27 33.53
CA THR A 146 -28.71 2.72 33.58
C THR A 146 -28.61 1.74 34.75
N LYS A 147 -28.25 0.48 34.49
CA LYS A 147 -27.75 -0.41 35.53
C LYS A 147 -26.42 0.17 36.03
N THR A 148 -26.44 0.72 37.24
CA THR A 148 -25.23 1.07 38.00
C THR A 148 -24.40 -0.19 38.23
N MET A 149 -23.13 -0.16 37.79
CA MET A 149 -22.14 -1.18 38.15
C MET A 149 -21.96 -1.17 39.67
N GLY A 150 -22.16 -2.33 40.29
CA GLY A 150 -21.99 -2.52 41.72
C GLY A 150 -20.52 -2.30 42.14
N THR A 151 -20.36 -1.44 43.14
CA THR A 151 -19.12 -1.26 43.91
C THR A 151 -18.75 -2.57 44.62
N SER A 152 -17.55 -3.08 44.35
CA SER A 152 -16.95 -4.14 45.17
C SER A 152 -16.41 -3.53 46.47
N ASN A 153 -16.87 -4.06 47.59
CA ASN A 153 -16.55 -3.64 48.95
C ASN A 153 -15.06 -3.83 49.29
N TYR A 154 -14.52 -2.83 49.98
CA TYR A 154 -13.39 -2.94 50.89
C TYR A 154 -13.85 -3.68 52.16
N ALA A 155 -13.11 -4.70 52.59
CA ALA A 155 -13.12 -5.16 53.97
C ALA A 155 -11.71 -5.64 54.35
N GLN A 156 -11.27 -5.20 55.53
CA GLN A 156 -9.99 -5.49 56.18
C GLN A 156 -9.86 -6.94 56.59
#